data_AF-A0A6J4VD58-F1
#
_entry.id   AF-A0A6J4VD58-F1
#
_cell.length_a   1.000
_cell.length_b   1.000
_cell.length_c   1.000
_cell.angle_alpha   90.00
_cell.angle_beta   90.00
_cell.angle_gamma   90.00
#
_symmetry.space_group_name_H-M   'P 1'
#
loop_
_entity.id
_entity.type
_entity.pdbx_description
1 polymer ?
#
loop_
_entity_poly.entity_id
_entity_poly.type
_entity_poly.pdbx_seq_one_letter_code
_entity_poly.pdbx_strand_id
1 'polypeptide(L)'
;MSSWAKRDTSSTARGGVASLLDRIPGYSGYQAKESRRDEDKRLREELARQYDGLAQRLGELGGDLARARRYKEIAEVERLERSLRRFVDRLRVATYGYGGLFSDRSIDERALDQIQAFDRALGDGLDELGTAVGALEGAISGGDLAAPLRQVEGQIDALNRRFDLRGQVIESGQPQEGPEVAALFQPSEDAPQPHVADDLHFGDAVSISATDYLVQGRMEFHEQGGDAAWRQFLLRDAGADSWLHVPPSSADPLALLQPSSERIGDGERGTVAGKEYTRVAAGEATAEIIGEAGRQDGRTVRYRRYGGEGGAVLFAYDWGGEQQTLVGRTLDPLEIEVFPKA
;
A
#
# COMPACT_ATOMS: atom_id res chain seq x y z
N MET A 1 20.90 43.83 16.39
CA MET A 1 21.31 44.16 15.01
C MET A 1 22.44 43.19 14.65
N SER A 2 22.15 41.98 14.20
CA SER A 2 21.69 41.56 12.87
C SER A 2 22.83 40.97 12.04
N SER A 3 22.46 39.99 11.21
CA SER A 3 23.23 39.33 10.14
C SER A 3 24.12 38.17 10.62
N TRP A 4 23.63 36.94 10.74
CA TRP A 4 23.10 36.02 9.71
C TRP A 4 24.15 35.58 8.68
N ALA A 5 24.56 34.32 8.86
CA ALA A 5 25.26 33.50 7.90
C ALA A 5 24.39 33.22 6.65
N LYS A 6 24.99 33.34 5.46
CA LYS A 6 24.55 32.64 4.26
C LYS A 6 25.77 32.02 3.61
N ARG A 7 25.82 30.69 3.59
CA ARG A 7 26.51 29.92 2.56
C ARG A 7 25.63 28.75 2.19
N ASP A 8 25.11 28.87 0.97
CA ASP A 8 24.88 27.85 -0.03
C ASP A 8 24.17 26.56 0.41
N THR A 9 22.85 26.59 0.25
CA THR A 9 22.05 25.40 0.01
C THR A 9 22.32 24.90 -1.40
N SER A 10 23.25 23.96 -1.54
CA SER A 10 23.24 23.04 -2.68
C SER A 10 22.02 22.14 -2.55
N SER A 11 21.01 22.43 -3.37
CA SER A 11 19.91 21.52 -3.68
C SER A 11 20.49 20.28 -4.36
N THR A 12 20.60 19.17 -3.64
CA THR A 12 20.96 17.86 -4.21
C THR A 12 19.86 16.85 -3.89
N ALA A 13 19.07 16.58 -4.93
CA ALA A 13 18.38 15.34 -5.26
C ALA A 13 17.52 14.66 -4.17
N ARG A 14 16.25 15.08 -4.10
CA ARG A 14 15.13 14.18 -3.75
C ARG A 14 14.97 13.16 -4.87
N GLY A 15 15.44 11.94 -4.66
CA GLY A 15 15.10 10.78 -5.48
C GLY A 15 13.85 10.10 -4.94
N GLY A 16 12.71 10.79 -4.94
CA GLY A 16 11.42 10.11 -4.78
C GLY A 16 11.11 9.35 -6.06
N VAL A 17 10.53 8.16 -5.97
CA VAL A 17 9.90 7.49 -7.11
C VAL A 17 8.93 8.47 -7.75
N ALA A 18 9.37 9.11 -8.84
CA ALA A 18 8.55 10.07 -9.57
C ALA A 18 7.25 9.37 -9.97
N SER A 19 6.11 9.93 -9.56
CA SER A 19 4.78 9.45 -9.96
C SER A 19 4.81 9.28 -11.48
N LEU A 20 4.19 8.23 -11.99
CA LEU A 20 4.13 7.97 -13.44
C LEU A 20 3.65 9.19 -14.25
N LEU A 21 2.84 10.05 -13.62
CA LEU A 21 2.37 11.33 -14.14
C LEU A 21 3.50 12.35 -14.33
N ASP A 22 4.52 12.35 -13.47
CA ASP A 22 5.71 13.20 -13.57
C ASP A 22 6.66 12.76 -14.71
N ARG A 23 6.47 11.55 -15.24
CA ARG A 23 7.28 10.98 -16.33
C ARG A 23 6.68 11.24 -17.71
N ILE A 24 5.47 11.80 -17.81
CA ILE A 24 4.83 12.13 -19.09
C ILE A 24 5.36 13.48 -19.60
N PRO A 25 6.09 13.54 -20.72
CA PRO A 25 6.67 14.78 -21.21
C PRO A 25 5.59 15.80 -21.56
N GLY A 26 5.63 16.98 -20.91
CA GLY A 26 4.69 18.08 -21.12
C GLY A 26 3.40 18.01 -20.29
N TYR A 27 3.30 17.11 -19.33
CA TYR A 27 2.22 17.11 -18.34
C TYR A 27 2.51 18.11 -17.21
N SER A 28 1.85 19.28 -17.21
CA SER A 28 2.01 20.32 -16.15
C SER A 28 0.92 20.28 -15.08
N GLY A 29 0.03 19.29 -15.13
CA GLY A 29 -1.30 19.38 -14.56
C GLY A 29 -2.15 20.41 -15.32
N TYR A 30 -3.48 20.30 -15.16
CA TYR A 30 -4.53 21.02 -15.88
C TYR A 30 -4.54 22.57 -15.73
N GLN A 31 -3.42 23.26 -15.96
CA GLN A 31 -3.24 24.68 -15.64
C GLN A 31 -3.99 25.63 -16.60
N ALA A 32 -4.26 25.25 -17.85
CA ALA A 32 -4.97 26.09 -18.82
C ALA A 32 -6.14 25.35 -19.49
N LYS A 33 -7.37 25.94 -19.50
CA LYS A 33 -8.60 25.32 -20.04
C LYS A 33 -8.49 24.79 -21.47
N GLU A 34 -7.65 25.42 -22.30
CA GLU A 34 -7.48 25.10 -23.72
C GLU A 34 -6.51 23.94 -23.98
N SER A 35 -5.55 23.67 -23.08
CA SER A 35 -4.58 22.56 -23.20
C SER A 35 -5.05 21.25 -22.55
N ARG A 36 -6.10 21.30 -21.72
CA ARG A 36 -6.57 20.15 -20.91
C ARG A 36 -7.00 18.94 -21.74
N ARG A 37 -7.59 19.16 -22.92
CA ARG A 37 -8.08 18.08 -23.78
C ARG A 37 -6.93 17.28 -24.39
N ASP A 38 -5.89 17.99 -24.81
CA ASP A 38 -4.70 17.37 -25.38
C ASP A 38 -3.88 16.68 -24.29
N GLU A 39 -3.81 17.25 -23.09
CA GLU A 39 -3.18 16.64 -21.92
C GLU A 39 -3.91 15.36 -21.47
N ASP A 40 -5.24 15.39 -21.33
CA ASP A 40 -6.07 14.21 -21.04
C ASP A 40 -5.85 13.09 -22.07
N LYS A 41 -5.94 13.45 -23.36
CA LYS A 41 -5.77 12.49 -24.44
C LYS A 41 -4.39 11.83 -24.38
N ARG A 42 -3.33 12.62 -24.18
CA ARG A 42 -1.95 12.10 -24.07
C ARG A 42 -1.79 11.17 -22.87
N LEU A 43 -2.36 11.56 -21.72
CA LEU A 43 -2.34 10.72 -20.52
C LEU A 43 -3.02 9.38 -20.76
N ARG A 44 -4.24 9.39 -21.32
CA ARG A 44 -4.98 8.16 -21.62
C ARG A 44 -4.26 7.28 -22.65
N GLU A 45 -3.67 7.88 -23.68
CA GLU A 45 -2.86 7.14 -24.66
C GLU A 45 -1.63 6.49 -24.02
N GLU A 46 -0.97 7.18 -23.09
CA GLU A 46 0.17 6.64 -22.35
C GLU A 46 -0.23 5.51 -21.40
N LEU A 47 -1.26 5.73 -20.57
CA LEU A 47 -1.80 4.68 -19.70
C LEU A 47 -2.23 3.45 -20.51
N ALA A 48 -2.89 3.65 -21.65
CA ALA A 48 -3.28 2.56 -22.54
C ALA A 48 -2.08 1.78 -23.09
N ARG A 49 -0.96 2.44 -23.41
CA ARG A 49 0.27 1.74 -23.80
C ARG A 49 0.80 0.87 -22.67
N GLN A 50 0.83 1.39 -21.45
CA GLN A 50 1.41 0.66 -20.32
C GLN A 50 0.53 -0.52 -19.87
N TYR A 51 -0.78 -0.34 -19.83
CA TYR A 51 -1.72 -1.44 -19.55
C TYR A 51 -1.71 -2.52 -20.63
N ASP A 52 -1.49 -2.15 -21.91
CA ASP A 52 -1.33 -3.14 -22.99
C ASP A 52 -0.06 -3.98 -22.79
N GLY A 53 1.00 -3.38 -22.23
CA GLY A 53 2.20 -4.12 -21.80
C GLY A 53 1.90 -5.17 -20.73
N LEU A 54 1.09 -4.82 -19.71
CA LEU A 54 0.64 -5.79 -18.70
C LEU A 54 -0.28 -6.86 -19.29
N ALA A 55 -1.15 -6.51 -20.26
CA ALA A 55 -1.97 -7.47 -20.97
C ALA A 55 -1.13 -8.46 -21.77
N GLN A 56 -0.10 -7.98 -22.47
CA GLN A 56 0.85 -8.85 -23.17
C GLN A 56 1.54 -9.79 -22.19
N ARG A 57 2.03 -9.28 -21.04
CA ARG A 57 2.67 -10.10 -20.01
C ARG A 57 1.73 -11.19 -19.47
N LEU A 58 0.45 -10.87 -19.21
CA LEU A 58 -0.56 -11.87 -18.85
C LEU A 58 -0.72 -12.94 -19.93
N GLY A 59 -0.76 -12.57 -21.21
CA GLY A 59 -0.81 -13.53 -22.31
C GLY A 59 0.41 -14.46 -22.36
N GLU A 60 1.60 -13.93 -22.06
CA GLU A 60 2.85 -14.71 -21.99
C GLU A 60 2.82 -15.75 -20.86
N LEU A 61 2.18 -15.44 -19.71
CA LEU A 61 2.02 -16.38 -18.59
C LEU A 61 1.23 -17.65 -18.98
N GLY A 62 0.35 -17.58 -19.97
CA GLY A 62 -0.32 -18.78 -20.50
C GLY A 62 0.67 -19.82 -21.03
N GLY A 63 1.77 -19.36 -21.64
CA GLY A 63 2.88 -20.22 -22.08
C GLY A 63 3.66 -20.80 -20.90
N ASP A 64 3.89 -20.04 -19.85
CA ASP A 64 4.57 -20.51 -18.62
C ASP A 64 3.74 -21.54 -17.87
N LEU A 65 2.43 -21.31 -17.75
CA LEU A 65 1.50 -22.28 -17.17
C LEU A 65 1.49 -23.60 -17.96
N ALA A 66 1.50 -23.54 -19.29
CA ALA A 66 1.60 -24.72 -20.13
C ALA A 66 2.91 -25.49 -19.89
N ARG A 67 4.05 -24.79 -19.80
CA ARG A 67 5.36 -25.39 -19.46
C ARG A 67 5.35 -26.04 -18.07
N ALA A 68 4.71 -25.39 -17.11
CA ALA A 68 4.51 -25.88 -15.74
C ALA A 68 3.43 -26.97 -15.63
N ARG A 69 2.80 -27.39 -16.74
CA ARG A 69 1.70 -28.39 -16.80
C ARG A 69 0.45 -27.99 -16.01
N ARG A 70 0.23 -26.68 -15.83
CA ARG A 70 -0.89 -26.07 -15.10
C ARG A 70 -2.00 -25.64 -16.04
N TYR A 71 -2.56 -26.63 -16.75
CA TYR A 71 -3.51 -26.35 -17.84
C TYR A 71 -4.85 -25.82 -17.36
N LYS A 72 -5.22 -26.04 -16.09
CA LYS A 72 -6.51 -25.59 -15.55
C LYS A 72 -6.56 -24.07 -15.42
N GLU A 73 -5.41 -23.46 -15.16
CA GLU A 73 -5.27 -22.03 -14.86
C GLU A 73 -5.05 -21.18 -16.12
N ILE A 74 -4.76 -21.80 -17.28
CA ILE A 74 -4.57 -21.09 -18.56
C ILE A 74 -5.83 -20.31 -18.94
N ALA A 75 -7.01 -20.95 -18.85
CA ALA A 75 -8.28 -20.31 -19.21
C ALA A 75 -8.61 -19.09 -18.33
N GLU A 76 -8.18 -19.12 -17.06
CA GLU A 76 -8.34 -18.02 -16.11
C GLU A 76 -7.46 -16.83 -16.53
N VAL A 77 -6.18 -17.06 -16.79
CA VAL A 77 -5.25 -16.01 -17.24
C VAL A 77 -5.69 -15.41 -18.58
N GLU A 78 -6.13 -16.24 -19.54
CA GLU A 78 -6.66 -15.72 -20.80
C GLU A 78 -7.93 -14.89 -20.62
N ARG A 79 -8.79 -15.23 -19.65
CA ARG A 79 -9.97 -14.40 -19.32
C ARG A 79 -9.51 -13.03 -18.82
N LEU A 80 -8.53 -13.00 -17.92
CA LEU A 80 -7.98 -11.77 -17.35
C LEU A 80 -7.29 -10.91 -18.40
N GLU A 81 -6.46 -11.51 -19.27
CA GLU A 81 -5.86 -10.84 -20.43
C GLU A 81 -6.94 -10.17 -21.28
N ARG A 82 -7.96 -10.92 -21.71
CA ARG A 82 -9.07 -10.38 -22.52
C ARG A 82 -9.80 -9.25 -21.81
N SER A 83 -9.95 -9.35 -20.48
CA SER A 83 -10.58 -8.29 -19.68
C SER A 83 -9.76 -7.01 -19.67
N LEU A 84 -8.45 -7.13 -19.44
CA LEU A 84 -7.54 -5.99 -19.46
C LEU A 84 -7.43 -5.36 -20.85
N ARG A 85 -7.40 -6.16 -21.93
CA ARG A 85 -7.42 -5.64 -23.31
C ARG A 85 -8.68 -4.83 -23.61
N ARG A 86 -9.86 -5.30 -23.16
CA ARG A 86 -11.10 -4.51 -23.29
C ARG A 86 -10.98 -3.17 -22.56
N PHE A 87 -10.40 -3.15 -21.37
CA PHE A 87 -10.15 -1.91 -20.64
C PHE A 87 -9.19 -0.97 -21.40
N VAL A 88 -8.08 -1.49 -21.94
CA VAL A 88 -7.13 -0.74 -22.77
C VAL A 88 -7.84 -0.13 -23.99
N ASP A 89 -8.66 -0.90 -24.69
CA ASP A 89 -9.41 -0.41 -25.85
C ASP A 89 -10.38 0.70 -25.47
N ARG A 90 -11.07 0.58 -24.33
CA ARG A 90 -11.93 1.64 -23.80
C ARG A 90 -11.14 2.91 -23.50
N LEU A 91 -9.95 2.79 -22.91
CA LEU A 91 -9.08 3.91 -22.58
C LEU A 91 -8.61 4.67 -23.85
N ARG A 92 -8.33 3.94 -24.94
CA ARG A 92 -7.99 4.47 -26.26
C ARG A 92 -9.17 5.16 -26.95
N VAL A 93 -10.36 4.54 -26.90
CA VAL A 93 -11.52 4.93 -27.74
C VAL A 93 -12.44 5.95 -27.07
N ALA A 94 -12.32 6.23 -25.77
CA ALA A 94 -13.22 7.12 -25.01
C ALA A 94 -13.28 8.61 -25.43
N THR A 95 -12.86 8.94 -26.63
CA THR A 95 -13.33 10.12 -27.36
C THR A 95 -14.61 9.77 -28.12
N TYR A 96 -15.80 10.12 -27.62
CA TYR A 96 -16.95 10.63 -28.41
C TYR A 96 -18.21 10.81 -27.54
N GLY A 97 -18.18 11.83 -26.67
CA GLY A 97 -19.37 12.50 -26.12
C GLY A 97 -19.26 14.04 -26.14
N TYR A 98 -18.09 14.55 -26.56
CA TYR A 98 -17.67 15.94 -26.38
C TYR A 98 -18.27 16.95 -27.38
N GLY A 99 -19.07 16.49 -28.34
CA GLY A 99 -19.55 17.32 -29.46
C GLY A 99 -20.97 17.91 -29.31
N GLY A 100 -21.82 17.40 -28.42
CA GLY A 100 -23.26 17.73 -28.44
C GLY A 100 -23.82 18.41 -27.20
N LEU A 101 -23.20 18.23 -26.02
CA LEU A 101 -23.80 18.62 -24.73
C LEU A 101 -22.98 19.65 -23.93
N PHE A 102 -21.74 19.95 -24.35
CA PHE A 102 -20.78 20.81 -23.63
C PHE A 102 -20.60 22.22 -24.20
N SER A 103 -21.39 22.65 -25.19
CA SER A 103 -21.30 24.02 -25.68
C SER A 103 -21.99 25.05 -24.79
N ASP A 104 -22.76 24.62 -23.78
CA ASP A 104 -23.63 25.55 -23.02
C ASP A 104 -23.72 25.30 -21.50
N ARG A 105 -22.88 24.42 -20.91
CA ARG A 105 -22.86 24.20 -19.45
C ARG A 105 -21.50 24.50 -18.84
N SER A 106 -21.51 25.37 -17.84
CA SER A 106 -20.41 25.57 -16.88
C SER A 106 -20.11 24.24 -16.18
N ILE A 107 -18.95 23.65 -16.44
CA ILE A 107 -18.47 22.48 -15.68
C ILE A 107 -18.05 22.96 -14.29
N ASP A 108 -18.49 22.24 -13.25
CA ASP A 108 -18.14 22.52 -11.86
C ASP A 108 -16.62 22.31 -11.63
N GLU A 109 -15.97 23.23 -10.90
CA GLU A 109 -14.53 23.12 -10.60
C GLU A 109 -14.20 21.85 -9.79
N ARG A 110 -15.12 21.39 -8.93
CA ARG A 110 -14.97 20.13 -8.17
C ARG A 110 -15.07 18.91 -9.06
N ALA A 111 -15.88 18.96 -10.12
CA ALA A 111 -15.95 17.88 -11.11
C ALA A 111 -14.60 17.76 -11.86
N LEU A 112 -13.94 18.89 -12.12
CA LEU A 112 -12.63 18.90 -12.76
C LEU A 112 -11.54 18.33 -11.85
N ASP A 113 -11.53 18.72 -10.56
CA ASP A 113 -10.61 18.14 -9.57
C ASP A 113 -10.80 16.63 -9.43
N GLN A 114 -12.06 16.17 -9.48
CA GLN A 114 -12.40 14.75 -9.40
C GLN A 114 -11.95 13.96 -10.64
N ILE A 115 -12.06 14.53 -11.85
CA ILE A 115 -11.49 13.92 -13.05
C ILE A 115 -9.97 13.76 -12.90
N GLN A 116 -9.28 14.77 -12.39
CA GLN A 116 -7.85 14.68 -12.12
C GLN A 116 -7.52 13.61 -11.07
N ALA A 117 -8.32 13.49 -10.02
CA ALA A 117 -8.15 12.44 -9.02
C ALA A 117 -8.34 11.04 -9.64
N PHE A 118 -9.32 10.86 -10.53
CA PHE A 118 -9.50 9.60 -11.25
C PHE A 118 -8.31 9.27 -12.15
N ASP A 119 -7.79 10.27 -12.86
CA ASP A 119 -6.62 10.13 -13.71
C ASP A 119 -5.38 9.69 -12.91
N ARG A 120 -5.20 10.22 -11.69
CA ARG A 120 -4.15 9.75 -10.76
C ARG A 120 -4.37 8.29 -10.32
N ALA A 121 -5.59 7.96 -9.91
CA ALA A 121 -5.94 6.61 -9.46
C ALA A 121 -5.83 5.54 -10.59
N LEU A 122 -5.98 5.95 -11.85
CA LEU A 122 -5.67 5.11 -13.01
C LEU A 122 -4.16 4.96 -13.24
N GLY A 123 -3.33 5.92 -12.81
CA GLY A 123 -1.89 5.75 -12.76
C GLY A 123 -1.48 4.77 -11.66
N ASP A 124 -1.96 4.98 -10.44
CA ASP A 124 -1.64 4.14 -9.28
C ASP A 124 -2.07 2.68 -9.51
N GLY A 125 -3.23 2.48 -10.14
CA GLY A 125 -3.72 1.15 -10.52
C GLY A 125 -2.83 0.40 -11.50
N LEU A 126 -1.90 1.06 -12.20
CA LEU A 126 -0.92 0.39 -13.04
C LEU A 126 0.15 -0.30 -12.19
N ASP A 127 0.63 0.37 -11.14
CA ASP A 127 1.60 -0.17 -10.20
C ASP A 127 0.97 -1.30 -9.37
N GLU A 128 -0.28 -1.12 -8.92
CA GLU A 128 -1.07 -2.15 -8.21
C GLU A 128 -1.23 -3.42 -9.08
N LEU A 129 -1.65 -3.25 -10.34
CA LEU A 129 -1.83 -4.37 -11.27
C LEU A 129 -0.49 -5.01 -11.67
N GLY A 130 0.55 -4.22 -11.88
CA GLY A 130 1.90 -4.73 -12.18
C GLY A 130 2.45 -5.61 -11.06
N THR A 131 2.23 -5.21 -9.80
CA THR A 131 2.57 -5.99 -8.61
C THR A 131 1.77 -7.29 -8.57
N ALA A 132 0.46 -7.24 -8.79
CA ALA A 132 -0.40 -8.43 -8.81
C ALA A 132 -0.01 -9.43 -9.92
N VAL A 133 0.32 -8.93 -11.11
CA VAL A 133 0.82 -9.76 -12.23
C VAL A 133 2.17 -10.39 -11.88
N GLY A 134 3.07 -9.64 -11.23
CA GLY A 134 4.35 -10.18 -10.75
C GLY A 134 4.20 -11.28 -9.70
N ALA A 135 3.28 -11.11 -8.74
CA ALA A 135 2.96 -12.13 -7.75
C ALA A 135 2.37 -13.40 -8.40
N LEU A 136 1.49 -13.23 -9.38
CA LEU A 136 0.95 -14.35 -10.16
C LEU A 136 2.07 -15.10 -10.90
N GLU A 137 2.96 -14.40 -11.59
CA GLU A 137 4.11 -14.97 -12.28
C GLU A 137 5.02 -15.78 -11.33
N GLY A 138 5.37 -15.20 -10.18
CA GLY A 138 6.20 -15.88 -9.17
C GLY A 138 5.57 -17.18 -8.64
N ALA A 139 4.24 -17.19 -8.47
CA ALA A 139 3.52 -18.36 -7.97
C ALA A 139 3.41 -19.51 -8.99
N ILE A 140 3.64 -19.27 -10.29
CA ILE A 140 3.54 -20.32 -11.33
C ILE A 140 4.49 -21.50 -11.04
N SER A 141 5.66 -21.23 -10.48
CA SER A 141 6.74 -22.22 -10.27
C SER A 141 6.46 -23.24 -9.16
N GLY A 142 5.34 -23.15 -8.43
CA GLY A 142 4.97 -24.16 -7.43
C GLY A 142 3.96 -23.74 -6.36
N GLY A 143 3.44 -22.52 -6.40
CA GLY A 143 2.47 -22.00 -5.42
C GLY A 143 1.00 -22.23 -5.83
N ASP A 144 0.09 -21.94 -4.91
CA ASP A 144 -1.33 -21.79 -5.24
C ASP A 144 -1.55 -20.49 -6.03
N LEU A 145 -2.29 -20.57 -7.14
CA LEU A 145 -2.59 -19.41 -7.99
C LEU A 145 -3.95 -18.80 -7.66
N ALA A 146 -4.76 -19.44 -6.83
CA ALA A 146 -6.12 -18.98 -6.57
C ALA A 146 -6.15 -17.55 -6.00
N ALA A 147 -5.27 -17.24 -5.05
CA ALA A 147 -5.17 -15.89 -4.48
C ALA A 147 -4.59 -14.86 -5.47
N PRO A 148 -3.43 -15.11 -6.12
CA PRO A 148 -2.90 -14.19 -7.14
C PRO A 148 -3.85 -13.93 -8.32
N LEU A 149 -4.58 -14.95 -8.80
CA LEU A 149 -5.57 -14.80 -9.87
C LEU A 149 -6.73 -13.89 -9.44
N ARG A 150 -7.27 -14.09 -8.22
CA ARG A 150 -8.33 -13.21 -7.67
C ARG A 150 -7.83 -11.79 -7.47
N GLN A 151 -6.57 -11.61 -7.07
CA GLN A 151 -5.99 -10.28 -6.93
C GLN A 151 -5.93 -9.56 -8.27
N VAL A 152 -5.43 -10.19 -9.33
CA VAL A 152 -5.41 -9.60 -10.69
C VAL A 152 -6.82 -9.27 -11.17
N GLU A 153 -7.79 -10.16 -10.96
CA GLU A 153 -9.21 -9.92 -11.30
C GLU A 153 -9.76 -8.70 -10.58
N GLY A 154 -9.58 -8.61 -9.26
CA GLY A 154 -10.03 -7.48 -8.45
C GLY A 154 -9.43 -6.15 -8.89
N GLN A 155 -8.15 -6.15 -9.28
CA GLN A 155 -7.49 -4.94 -9.82
C GLN A 155 -8.09 -4.51 -11.16
N ILE A 156 -8.32 -5.45 -12.09
CA ILE A 156 -8.97 -5.14 -13.38
C ILE A 156 -10.40 -4.59 -13.16
N ASP A 157 -11.15 -5.16 -12.22
CA ASP A 157 -12.49 -4.69 -11.89
C ASP A 157 -12.48 -3.30 -11.24
N ALA A 158 -11.51 -3.02 -10.37
CA ALA A 158 -11.31 -1.68 -9.81
C ALA A 158 -11.01 -0.65 -10.90
N LEU A 159 -10.15 -0.97 -11.87
CA LEU A 159 -9.84 -0.10 -13.01
C LEU A 159 -11.06 0.22 -13.86
N ASN A 160 -11.88 -0.79 -14.16
CA ASN A 160 -13.12 -0.57 -14.91
C ASN A 160 -14.08 0.36 -14.13
N ARG A 161 -14.27 0.13 -12.83
CA ARG A 161 -15.12 0.98 -11.97
C ARG A 161 -14.64 2.43 -11.92
N ARG A 162 -13.33 2.65 -11.71
CA ARG A 162 -12.70 3.98 -11.73
C ARG A 162 -12.98 4.69 -13.06
N PHE A 163 -12.83 3.97 -14.18
CA PHE A 163 -13.05 4.53 -15.51
C PHE A 163 -14.52 4.82 -15.83
N ASP A 164 -15.44 3.97 -15.37
CA ASP A 164 -16.89 4.17 -15.51
C ASP A 164 -17.35 5.44 -14.78
N LEU A 165 -16.92 5.62 -13.53
CA LEU A 165 -17.29 6.78 -12.71
C LEU A 165 -16.67 8.08 -13.23
N ARG A 166 -15.43 8.01 -13.72
CA ARG A 166 -14.84 9.11 -14.48
C ARG A 166 -15.71 9.50 -15.67
N GLY A 167 -16.22 8.52 -16.41
CA GLY A 167 -17.17 8.74 -17.51
C GLY A 167 -18.44 9.46 -17.07
N GLN A 168 -19.00 9.10 -15.90
CA GLN A 168 -20.20 9.74 -15.34
C GLN A 168 -19.97 11.19 -14.91
N VAL A 169 -18.82 11.50 -14.29
CA VAL A 169 -18.44 12.91 -13.99
C VAL A 169 -18.33 13.70 -15.28
N ILE A 170 -17.70 13.12 -16.30
CA ILE A 170 -17.55 13.77 -17.60
C ILE A 170 -18.91 13.98 -18.25
N GLU A 171 -19.81 13.01 -18.26
CA GLU A 171 -21.12 13.12 -18.91
C GLU A 171 -22.06 14.09 -18.19
N SER A 172 -22.09 14.05 -16.85
CA SER A 172 -22.94 14.91 -16.04
C SER A 172 -22.42 16.34 -15.92
N GLY A 173 -21.11 16.55 -16.02
CA GLY A 173 -20.45 17.83 -15.74
C GLY A 173 -20.56 18.25 -14.27
N GLN A 174 -20.88 17.31 -13.37
CA GLN A 174 -21.08 17.51 -11.94
C GLN A 174 -20.23 16.50 -11.15
N PRO A 175 -19.75 16.87 -9.96
CA PRO A 175 -19.02 15.93 -9.13
C PRO A 175 -19.94 14.78 -8.72
N GLN A 176 -19.41 13.55 -8.73
CA GLN A 176 -20.11 12.40 -8.16
C GLN A 176 -19.83 12.36 -6.66
N GLU A 177 -20.87 12.18 -5.85
CA GLU A 177 -20.79 12.05 -4.39
C GLU A 177 -21.22 10.65 -3.95
N GLY A 178 -20.68 10.18 -2.84
CA GLY A 178 -21.08 8.92 -2.21
C GLY A 178 -19.92 8.06 -1.71
N PRO A 179 -20.20 7.06 -0.86
CA PRO A 179 -19.18 6.20 -0.26
C PRO A 179 -18.40 5.40 -1.31
N GLU A 180 -19.03 5.00 -2.42
CA GLU A 180 -18.36 4.28 -3.52
C GLU A 180 -17.29 5.14 -4.20
N VAL A 181 -17.59 6.43 -4.42
CA VAL A 181 -16.65 7.39 -5.00
C VAL A 181 -15.47 7.64 -4.05
N ALA A 182 -15.74 7.78 -2.74
CA ALA A 182 -14.71 7.94 -1.73
C ALA A 182 -13.78 6.71 -1.62
N ALA A 183 -14.36 5.50 -1.66
CA ALA A 183 -13.63 4.24 -1.58
C ALA A 183 -12.70 4.00 -2.78
N LEU A 184 -12.93 4.65 -3.92
CA LEU A 184 -12.11 4.50 -5.13
C LEU A 184 -10.87 5.38 -5.16
N PHE A 185 -10.83 6.41 -4.31
CA PHE A 185 -9.66 7.26 -4.07
C PHE A 185 -8.89 6.86 -2.80
N GLN A 186 -9.43 5.93 -2.03
CA GLN A 186 -8.69 5.24 -1.00
C GLN A 186 -7.85 4.15 -1.68
N PRO A 187 -6.57 3.95 -1.28
CA PRO A 187 -5.83 2.76 -1.66
C PRO A 187 -6.72 1.55 -1.38
N SER A 188 -6.83 0.63 -2.35
CA SER A 188 -7.75 -0.49 -2.24
C SER A 188 -7.49 -1.21 -0.90
N GLU A 189 -8.46 -1.24 0.03
CA GLU A 189 -8.31 -1.96 1.31
C GLU A 189 -7.99 -3.45 1.08
N ASP A 190 -8.39 -3.96 -0.10
CA ASP A 190 -8.14 -5.33 -0.60
C ASP A 190 -6.99 -5.46 -1.61
N ALA A 191 -6.30 -4.37 -1.99
CA ALA A 191 -5.00 -4.56 -2.64
C ALA A 191 -4.06 -5.05 -1.55
N PRO A 192 -3.32 -6.14 -1.76
CA PRO A 192 -2.08 -6.33 -1.04
C PRO A 192 -1.22 -5.12 -1.38
N GLN A 193 -1.31 -4.08 -0.55
CA GLN A 193 -0.19 -3.17 -0.39
C GLN A 193 0.98 -4.11 -0.10
N PRO A 194 2.12 -4.01 -0.81
CA PRO A 194 3.27 -4.82 -0.47
C PRO A 194 3.49 -4.68 1.02
N HIS A 195 3.13 -5.72 1.78
CA HIS A 195 3.39 -5.74 3.19
C HIS A 195 4.90 -5.75 3.21
N VAL A 196 5.49 -4.63 3.62
CA VAL A 196 6.89 -4.49 4.04
C VAL A 196 7.37 -5.72 4.84
N ALA A 197 6.42 -6.44 5.45
CA ALA A 197 6.54 -7.57 6.34
C ALA A 197 6.37 -8.99 5.75
N ASP A 198 5.82 -9.17 4.55
CA ASP A 198 5.59 -10.53 4.01
C ASP A 198 6.91 -11.20 3.62
N ASP A 199 7.87 -10.40 3.18
CA ASP A 199 9.18 -10.87 2.72
C ASP A 199 10.34 -10.42 3.61
N LEU A 200 10.08 -9.92 4.82
CA LEU A 200 11.14 -9.47 5.73
C LEU A 200 11.73 -10.64 6.52
N HIS A 201 13.02 -10.90 6.32
CA HIS A 201 13.76 -12.03 6.86
C HIS A 201 14.89 -11.57 7.80
N PHE A 202 15.39 -12.52 8.59
CA PHE A 202 16.59 -12.31 9.39
C PHE A 202 17.77 -11.88 8.51
N GLY A 203 18.42 -10.78 8.89
CA GLY A 203 19.58 -10.24 8.18
C GLY A 203 19.25 -9.27 7.05
N ASP A 204 17.97 -9.03 6.75
CA ASP A 204 17.57 -7.94 5.85
C ASP A 204 17.86 -6.59 6.50
N ALA A 205 18.11 -5.58 5.66
CA ALA A 205 18.22 -4.20 6.10
C ALA A 205 16.89 -3.47 5.84
N VAL A 206 16.49 -2.60 6.78
CA VAL A 206 15.29 -1.78 6.67
C VAL A 206 15.67 -0.35 7.00
N SER A 207 15.36 0.60 6.12
CA SER A 207 15.46 2.02 6.43
C SER A 207 14.07 2.53 6.86
N ILE A 208 14.00 3.14 8.05
CA ILE A 208 12.78 3.80 8.55
C ILE A 208 13.12 5.26 8.84
N SER A 209 12.48 6.19 8.11
CA SER A 209 12.70 7.64 8.26
C SER A 209 14.19 8.04 8.21
N ALA A 210 14.95 7.44 7.29
CA ALA A 210 16.40 7.61 7.10
C ALA A 210 17.31 7.04 8.20
N THR A 211 16.79 6.17 9.09
CA THR A 211 17.60 5.37 10.00
C THR A 211 17.61 3.92 9.52
N ASP A 212 18.80 3.38 9.33
CA ASP A 212 19.00 2.02 8.84
C ASP A 212 19.09 1.03 10.00
N TYR A 213 18.31 -0.04 9.89
CA TYR A 213 18.22 -1.11 10.85
C TYR A 213 18.57 -2.44 10.18
N LEU A 214 19.07 -3.37 10.97
CA LEU A 214 19.15 -4.79 10.60
C LEU A 214 18.05 -5.58 11.32
N VAL A 215 17.41 -6.48 10.59
CA VAL A 215 16.42 -7.40 11.17
C VAL A 215 17.15 -8.52 11.90
N GLN A 216 16.92 -8.62 13.20
CA GLN A 216 17.56 -9.60 14.10
C GLN A 216 16.62 -10.74 14.53
N GLY A 217 15.33 -10.63 14.23
CA GLY A 217 14.35 -11.67 14.54
C GLY A 217 12.93 -11.21 14.28
N ARG A 218 12.00 -12.16 14.34
CA ARG A 218 10.57 -11.94 14.16
C ARG A 218 9.79 -12.68 15.25
N MET A 219 8.74 -12.05 15.74
CA MET A 219 7.71 -12.69 16.54
C MET A 219 6.41 -12.66 15.74
N GLU A 220 5.71 -13.78 15.73
CA GLU A 220 4.40 -13.94 15.10
C GLU A 220 3.40 -14.28 16.19
N PHE A 221 2.34 -13.49 16.28
CA PHE A 221 1.33 -13.61 17.32
C PHE A 221 0.02 -14.07 16.70
N HIS A 222 -0.59 -15.09 17.28
CA HIS A 222 -1.91 -15.59 16.89
C HIS A 222 -2.88 -15.37 18.05
N GLU A 223 -3.92 -14.57 17.84
CA GLU A 223 -4.92 -14.29 18.87
C GLU A 223 -5.71 -15.55 19.23
N GLN A 224 -5.95 -15.77 20.52
CA GLN A 224 -6.77 -16.89 20.97
C GLN A 224 -8.25 -16.61 20.69
N GLY A 225 -8.91 -17.50 19.95
CA GLY A 225 -10.35 -17.41 19.66
C GLY A 225 -10.72 -16.45 18.52
N GLY A 226 -9.73 -15.98 17.77
CA GLY A 226 -9.92 -15.21 16.53
C GLY A 226 -8.94 -15.63 15.44
N ASP A 227 -9.11 -15.07 14.24
CA ASP A 227 -8.23 -15.32 13.08
C ASP A 227 -7.14 -14.25 12.94
N ALA A 228 -7.06 -13.29 13.86
CA ALA A 228 -6.10 -12.19 13.80
C ALA A 228 -4.68 -12.67 14.13
N ALA A 229 -3.74 -12.38 13.23
CA ALA A 229 -2.33 -12.62 13.46
C ALA A 229 -1.48 -11.39 13.11
N TRP A 230 -0.59 -10.98 14.00
CA TRP A 230 0.29 -9.82 13.79
C TRP A 230 1.76 -10.19 13.97
N ARG A 231 2.65 -9.35 13.45
CA ARG A 231 4.09 -9.58 13.51
C ARG A 231 4.79 -8.44 14.25
N GLN A 232 5.91 -8.76 14.89
CA GLN A 232 6.88 -7.79 15.38
C GLN A 232 8.28 -8.21 14.96
N PHE A 233 9.00 -7.31 14.29
CA PHE A 233 10.39 -7.54 13.89
C PHE A 233 11.33 -6.82 14.85
N LEU A 234 12.30 -7.56 15.39
CA LEU A 234 13.39 -6.96 16.15
C LEU A 234 14.34 -6.28 15.17
N LEU A 235 14.44 -4.97 15.30
CA LEU A 235 15.32 -4.10 14.53
C LEU A 235 16.47 -3.64 15.40
N ARG A 236 17.69 -3.66 14.86
CA ARG A 236 18.86 -3.13 15.55
C ARG A 236 19.61 -2.14 14.67
N ASP A 237 19.83 -0.96 15.23
CA ASP A 237 20.79 0.02 14.70
C ASP A 237 22.09 -0.02 15.52
N ALA A 238 22.97 0.96 15.35
CA ALA A 238 24.25 1.02 16.07
C ALA A 238 24.12 1.25 17.59
N GLY A 239 22.94 1.59 18.11
CA GLY A 239 22.77 2.11 19.48
C GLY A 239 21.65 1.47 20.31
N ALA A 240 20.59 0.93 19.70
CA ALA A 240 19.44 0.42 20.45
C ALA A 240 18.61 -0.63 19.69
N ASP A 241 17.85 -1.40 20.47
CA ASP A 241 16.83 -2.31 19.95
C ASP A 241 15.52 -1.54 19.72
N SER A 242 14.96 -1.68 18.54
CA SER A 242 13.65 -1.17 18.15
C SER A 242 12.80 -2.32 17.61
N TRP A 243 11.49 -2.10 17.53
CA TRP A 243 10.55 -3.10 17.06
C TRP A 243 9.64 -2.51 15.99
N LEU A 244 9.61 -3.13 14.82
CA LEU A 244 8.60 -2.82 13.80
C LEU A 244 7.38 -3.69 14.04
N HIS A 245 6.27 -3.08 14.44
CA HIS A 245 4.98 -3.73 14.51
C HIS A 245 4.29 -3.71 13.16
N VAL A 246 3.82 -4.88 12.76
CA VAL A 246 3.06 -5.09 11.53
C VAL A 246 1.70 -5.66 11.91
N PRO A 247 0.61 -4.90 11.69
CA PRO A 247 -0.72 -5.32 12.06
C PRO A 247 -1.26 -6.45 11.17
N PRO A 248 -2.37 -7.10 11.57
CA PRO A 248 -3.02 -8.16 10.79
C PRO A 248 -3.68 -7.64 9.50
N SER A 249 -4.01 -6.35 9.45
CA SER A 249 -4.67 -5.68 8.33
C SER A 249 -4.03 -4.33 8.07
N SER A 250 -4.01 -3.90 6.81
CA SER A 250 -3.56 -2.57 6.36
C SER A 250 -4.43 -1.43 6.91
N ALA A 251 -5.62 -1.72 7.42
CA ALA A 251 -6.48 -0.74 8.09
C ALA A 251 -5.92 -0.28 9.45
N ASP A 252 -5.11 -1.12 10.11
CA ASP A 252 -4.37 -0.76 11.31
C ASP A 252 -2.99 -0.19 10.89
N PRO A 253 -2.46 0.83 11.59
CA PRO A 253 -1.18 1.42 11.23
C PRO A 253 0.01 0.54 11.65
N LEU A 254 1.06 0.55 10.82
CA LEU A 254 2.40 0.11 11.21
C LEU A 254 2.90 0.95 12.40
N ALA A 255 3.83 0.42 13.19
CA ALA A 255 4.46 1.22 14.25
C ALA A 255 5.93 0.90 14.47
N LEU A 256 6.72 1.93 14.75
CA LEU A 256 8.08 1.78 15.29
C LEU A 256 8.00 1.94 16.80
N LEU A 257 8.42 0.91 17.51
CA LEU A 257 8.35 0.82 18.96
C LEU A 257 9.75 0.68 19.57
N GLN A 258 9.92 1.17 20.78
CA GLN A 258 11.12 1.05 21.57
C GLN A 258 10.78 0.53 22.97
N PRO A 259 11.66 -0.27 23.60
CA PRO A 259 11.47 -0.69 24.98
C PRO A 259 11.37 0.50 25.94
N SER A 260 10.41 0.41 26.87
CA SER A 260 10.23 1.36 27.98
C SER A 260 10.39 0.64 29.31
N SER A 261 11.10 1.25 30.26
CA SER A 261 11.19 0.79 31.64
C SER A 261 9.94 1.15 32.47
N GLU A 262 9.22 2.20 32.06
CA GLU A 262 7.91 2.54 32.61
C GLU A 262 6.84 1.57 32.11
N ARG A 263 5.91 1.22 32.99
CA ARG A 263 4.84 0.24 32.74
C ARG A 263 3.48 0.90 32.80
N ILE A 264 2.53 0.38 32.02
CA ILE A 264 1.13 0.76 32.09
C ILE A 264 0.31 -0.28 32.86
N GLY A 265 -0.55 0.18 33.77
CA GLY A 265 -1.47 -0.68 34.51
C GLY A 265 -2.54 -1.31 33.61
N ASP A 266 -3.32 -2.26 34.13
CA ASP A 266 -4.35 -3.02 33.39
C ASP A 266 -5.63 -2.23 33.06
N GLY A 267 -5.66 -0.92 33.33
CA GLY A 267 -6.82 -0.06 33.11
C GLY A 267 -7.04 0.34 31.64
N GLU A 268 -8.16 1.02 31.40
CA GLU A 268 -8.53 1.61 30.10
C GLU A 268 -7.67 2.83 29.73
N ARG A 269 -7.07 3.49 30.74
CA ARG A 269 -6.22 4.66 30.54
C ARG A 269 -4.97 4.56 31.41
N GLY A 270 -3.89 5.16 30.95
CA GLY A 270 -2.66 5.27 31.73
C GLY A 270 -1.68 6.26 31.11
N THR A 271 -0.60 6.52 31.83
CA THR A 271 0.43 7.47 31.41
C THR A 271 1.77 6.77 31.40
N VAL A 272 2.53 6.93 30.31
CA VAL A 272 3.90 6.43 30.17
C VAL A 272 4.73 7.49 29.47
N ALA A 273 5.92 7.78 30.01
CA ALA A 273 6.82 8.83 29.54
C ALA A 273 6.12 10.20 29.39
N GLY A 274 5.21 10.51 30.31
CA GLY A 274 4.43 11.76 30.31
C GLY A 274 3.35 11.88 29.23
N LYS A 275 3.12 10.84 28.42
CA LYS A 275 2.03 10.78 27.43
C LYS A 275 0.86 9.98 27.97
N GLU A 276 -0.36 10.47 27.72
CA GLU A 276 -1.58 9.75 28.03
C GLU A 276 -1.95 8.77 26.91
N TYR A 277 -2.39 7.59 27.32
CA TYR A 277 -2.79 6.51 26.43
C TYR A 277 -4.16 5.98 26.84
N THR A 278 -4.98 5.63 25.85
CA THR A 278 -6.26 4.94 26.01
C THR A 278 -6.21 3.59 25.33
N ARG A 279 -6.72 2.56 26.00
CA ARG A 279 -6.68 1.18 25.52
C ARG A 279 -7.56 1.04 24.28
N VAL A 280 -7.00 0.39 23.26
CA VAL A 280 -7.69 0.10 21.99
C VAL A 280 -7.92 -1.38 21.79
N ALA A 281 -7.07 -2.24 22.37
CA ALA A 281 -7.24 -3.70 22.31
C ALA A 281 -6.62 -4.39 23.53
N ALA A 282 -7.15 -5.55 23.88
CA ALA A 282 -6.58 -6.43 24.90
C ALA A 282 -7.03 -7.87 24.66
N GLY A 283 -6.17 -8.84 24.95
CA GLY A 283 -6.49 -10.24 24.78
C GLY A 283 -5.33 -11.15 25.19
N GLU A 284 -5.48 -12.42 24.83
CA GLU A 284 -4.42 -13.43 24.95
C GLU A 284 -4.06 -13.94 23.55
N ALA A 285 -2.79 -14.18 23.32
CA ALA A 285 -2.26 -14.69 22.06
C ALA A 285 -1.20 -15.75 22.31
N THR A 286 -0.93 -16.57 21.32
CA THR A 286 0.25 -17.42 21.27
C THR A 286 1.28 -16.75 20.38
N ALA A 287 2.46 -16.45 20.92
CA ALA A 287 3.55 -15.85 20.16
C ALA A 287 4.65 -16.85 19.86
N GLU A 288 4.99 -17.00 18.59
CA GLU A 288 6.10 -17.81 18.12
C GLU A 288 7.29 -16.92 17.79
N ILE A 289 8.48 -17.34 18.23
CA ILE A 289 9.71 -16.58 18.04
C ILE A 289 10.53 -17.25 16.94
N ILE A 290 10.94 -16.46 15.95
CA ILE A 290 11.78 -16.90 14.84
C ILE A 290 13.03 -16.01 14.85
N GLY A 291 14.16 -16.59 15.23
CA GLY A 291 15.45 -15.91 15.26
C GLY A 291 16.52 -16.66 14.44
N GLU A 292 17.79 -16.26 14.59
CA GLU A 292 18.94 -16.91 13.93
C GLU A 292 19.00 -18.43 14.22
N ALA A 293 18.64 -18.83 15.44
CA ALA A 293 18.65 -20.23 15.88
C ALA A 293 17.43 -21.05 15.39
N GLY A 294 16.55 -20.47 14.57
CA GLY A 294 15.33 -21.09 14.06
C GLY A 294 14.07 -20.72 14.84
N ARG A 295 12.98 -21.45 14.55
CA ARG A 295 11.65 -21.27 15.15
C ARG A 295 11.60 -21.94 16.52
N GLN A 296 11.12 -21.21 17.53
CA GLN A 296 10.85 -21.70 18.87
C GLN A 296 9.35 -21.95 19.06
N ASP A 297 9.01 -22.87 19.97
CA ASP A 297 7.62 -23.18 20.31
C ASP A 297 6.85 -21.95 20.80
N GLY A 298 5.58 -21.86 20.43
CA GLY A 298 4.71 -20.75 20.79
C GLY A 298 4.53 -20.59 22.29
N ARG A 299 4.66 -19.36 22.79
CA ARG A 299 4.43 -18.98 24.19
C ARG A 299 3.14 -18.18 24.32
N THR A 300 2.30 -18.51 25.29
CA THR A 300 1.13 -17.70 25.63
C THR A 300 1.56 -16.34 26.18
N VAL A 301 0.91 -15.28 25.70
CA VAL A 301 1.13 -13.90 26.11
C VAL A 301 -0.19 -13.18 26.26
N ARG A 302 -0.35 -12.44 27.37
CA ARG A 302 -1.45 -11.48 27.49
C ARG A 302 -0.96 -10.14 26.95
N TYR A 303 -1.73 -9.56 26.03
CA TYR A 303 -1.36 -8.32 25.37
C TYR A 303 -2.39 -7.23 25.62
N ARG A 304 -1.92 -5.99 25.64
CA ARG A 304 -2.75 -4.78 25.66
C ARG A 304 -2.14 -3.75 24.72
N ARG A 305 -2.94 -3.17 23.82
CA ARG A 305 -2.56 -2.08 22.93
C ARG A 305 -3.27 -0.80 23.33
N TYR A 306 -2.57 0.32 23.25
CA TYR A 306 -3.10 1.63 23.56
C TYR A 306 -2.71 2.65 22.49
N GLY A 307 -3.61 3.60 22.24
CA GLY A 307 -3.39 4.76 21.39
C GLY A 307 -3.30 6.05 22.21
N GLY A 308 -2.49 6.99 21.76
CA GLY A 308 -2.32 8.33 22.33
C GLY A 308 -2.32 9.40 21.25
N GLU A 309 -2.17 10.66 21.66
CA GLU A 309 -2.20 11.81 20.75
C GLU A 309 -1.03 11.78 19.74
N GLY A 310 -1.27 12.29 18.53
CA GLY A 310 -0.22 12.45 17.50
C GLY A 310 0.35 11.13 16.97
N GLY A 311 -0.45 10.06 16.98
CA GLY A 311 -0.01 8.73 16.54
C GLY A 311 0.85 8.00 17.56
N ALA A 312 0.91 8.45 18.82
CA ALA A 312 1.59 7.72 19.87
C ALA A 312 0.90 6.36 20.12
N VAL A 313 1.69 5.31 20.26
CA VAL A 313 1.18 3.97 20.54
C VAL A 313 1.97 3.30 21.65
N LEU A 314 1.31 2.40 22.38
CA LEU A 314 1.91 1.63 23.45
C LEU A 314 1.42 0.19 23.41
N PHE A 315 2.36 -0.74 23.52
CA PHE A 315 2.12 -2.18 23.58
C PHE A 315 2.64 -2.70 24.90
N ALA A 316 1.77 -3.37 25.66
CA ALA A 316 2.11 -4.02 26.91
C ALA A 316 1.89 -5.53 26.77
N TYR A 317 2.93 -6.29 27.11
CA TYR A 317 2.91 -7.75 27.10
C TYR A 317 3.19 -8.29 28.50
N ASP A 318 2.50 -9.36 28.86
CA ASP A 318 2.75 -10.15 30.06
C ASP A 318 2.96 -11.62 29.64
N TRP A 319 4.20 -12.07 29.75
CA TRP A 319 4.68 -13.39 29.36
C TRP A 319 4.63 -14.39 30.53
N GLY A 320 3.55 -14.36 31.31
CA GLY A 320 3.38 -15.21 32.49
C GLY A 320 4.18 -14.72 33.70
N GLY A 321 4.23 -13.41 33.91
CA GLY A 321 4.92 -12.73 35.02
C GLY A 321 6.06 -11.81 34.57
N GLU A 322 6.55 -11.97 33.34
CA GLU A 322 7.52 -11.07 32.73
C GLU A 322 6.79 -10.00 31.91
N GLN A 323 6.79 -8.77 32.44
CA GLN A 323 6.11 -7.64 31.81
C GLN A 323 7.06 -6.85 30.91
N GLN A 324 6.62 -6.60 29.68
CA GLN A 324 7.31 -5.77 28.70
C GLN A 324 6.40 -4.62 28.29
N THR A 325 6.95 -3.42 28.20
CA THR A 325 6.25 -2.24 27.66
C THR A 325 7.06 -1.68 26.51
N LEU A 326 6.42 -1.52 25.36
CA LEU A 326 6.98 -0.89 24.18
C LEU A 326 6.18 0.38 23.89
N VAL A 327 6.87 1.49 23.65
CA VAL A 327 6.28 2.78 23.31
C VAL A 327 6.79 3.24 21.97
N GLY A 328 5.98 3.96 21.23
CA GLY A 328 6.40 4.39 19.90
C GLY A 328 5.40 5.28 19.21
N ARG A 329 5.49 5.26 17.88
CA ARG A 329 4.59 6.00 17.00
C ARG A 329 4.12 5.12 15.85
N THR A 330 2.96 5.45 15.32
CA THR A 330 2.53 4.93 14.02
C THR A 330 3.48 5.37 12.91
N LEU A 331 3.64 4.52 11.91
CA LEU A 331 4.41 4.77 10.70
C LEU A 331 3.46 4.86 9.50
N ASP A 332 3.76 5.77 8.59
CA ASP A 332 3.25 5.68 7.22
C ASP A 332 4.06 4.60 6.46
N PRO A 333 3.42 3.70 5.68
CA PRO A 333 4.13 2.72 4.86
C PRO A 333 5.23 3.31 3.98
N LEU A 334 5.09 4.57 3.51
CA LEU A 334 6.09 5.27 2.70
C LEU A 334 7.36 5.65 3.48
N GLU A 335 7.35 5.54 4.81
CA GLU A 335 8.53 5.78 5.63
C GLU A 335 9.49 4.58 5.66
N ILE A 336 9.10 3.43 5.09
CA ILE A 336 9.85 2.18 5.19
C ILE A 336 10.38 1.73 3.83
N GLU A 337 11.70 1.49 3.77
CA GLU A 337 12.37 0.90 2.62
C GLU A 337 13.05 -0.42 3.05
N VAL A 338 12.84 -1.49 2.29
CA VAL A 338 13.40 -2.82 2.59
C VAL A 338 14.50 -3.16 1.59
N PHE A 339 15.60 -3.67 2.10
CA PHE A 339 16.76 -4.13 1.35
C PHE A 339 17.04 -5.59 1.70
N PRO A 340 16.57 -6.54 0.88
CA PRO A 340 16.78 -7.96 1.13
C PRO A 340 18.27 -8.30 1.18
N LYS A 341 18.64 -9.23 2.06
CA LYS A 341 19.98 -9.79 2.09
C LYS A 341 20.28 -10.53 0.78
N ALA A 342 21.40 -10.17 0.14
CA ALA A 342 21.88 -10.78 -1.10
C ALA A 342 22.34 -12.23 -0.94
#